data_AF-A0A380E2L5-F1
#
_entry.id   AF-A0A380E2L5-F1
#
_cell.length_a   1.000
_cell.length_b   1.000
_cell.length_c   1.000
_cell.angle_alpha   90.00
_cell.angle_beta   90.00
_cell.angle_gamma   90.00
#
_symmetry.space_group_name_H-M   'P 1'
#
loop_
_entity.id
_entity.type
_entity.pdbx_description
1 polymer ?
#
loop_
_entity_poly.entity_id
_entity_poly.type
_entity_poly.pdbx_seq_one_letter_code
_entity_poly.pdbx_strand_id
1 'polypeptide(L)'
;MNGTNYDHIEIQPKFELLPKLDKQRKIEYIADFALYLDDKLIEVIDIKGMPTEVAKLKAKIFRHKYRNIKLNWICKAPKYTGKTWITYEELIKARRERKREMK
;
A
#
# COMPACT_ATOMS: atom_id res chain seq x y z
N MET A 1 -2.64 6.32 23.52
CA MET A 1 -2.62 6.43 22.05
C MET A 1 -1.34 7.17 21.68
N ASN A 2 -0.29 6.47 21.26
CA ASN A 2 0.88 7.14 20.70
C ASN A 2 0.58 7.42 19.23
N GLY A 3 -0.32 8.38 19.00
CA GLY A 3 -0.71 8.77 17.66
C GLY A 3 0.41 9.60 17.06
N THR A 4 1.04 9.11 16.00
CA THR A 4 1.77 9.99 15.08
C THR A 4 0.77 11.03 14.60
N ASN A 5 0.96 12.29 14.96
CA ASN A 5 0.14 13.36 14.40
C ASN A 5 0.58 13.55 12.95
N TYR A 6 -0.36 13.50 12.02
CA TYR A 6 -0.15 13.90 10.64
C TYR A 6 -0.78 15.28 10.46
N ASP A 7 -0.10 16.20 9.80
CA ASP A 7 -0.57 17.57 9.60
C ASP A 7 -1.28 17.76 8.26
N HIS A 8 -0.93 16.94 7.26
CA HIS A 8 -1.49 17.01 5.92
C HIS A 8 -1.76 15.62 5.31
N ILE A 9 -2.89 15.53 4.61
CA ILE A 9 -3.29 14.35 3.84
C ILE A 9 -3.50 14.77 2.38
N GLU A 10 -2.71 14.17 1.49
CA GLU A 10 -2.87 14.34 0.05
C GLU A 10 -3.68 13.17 -0.51
N ILE A 11 -4.69 13.48 -1.33
CA ILE A 11 -5.58 12.49 -1.96
C ILE A 11 -5.08 12.20 -3.37
N GLN A 12 -5.01 10.92 -3.72
CA GLN A 12 -4.56 10.43 -5.02
C GLN A 12 -3.17 10.93 -5.48
N PRO A 13 -2.15 10.93 -4.60
CA PRO A 13 -0.80 11.35 -4.94
C PRO A 13 -0.20 10.45 -6.02
N LYS A 14 0.59 11.05 -6.91
CA LYS A 14 1.29 10.35 -8.00
C LYS A 14 2.78 10.30 -7.72
N PHE A 15 3.30 9.09 -7.57
CA PHE A 15 4.72 8.85 -7.37
C PHE A 15 5.35 8.29 -8.63
N GLU A 16 6.33 8.99 -9.18
CA GLU A 16 7.08 8.47 -10.32
C GLU A 16 7.94 7.28 -9.87
N LEU A 17 7.72 6.11 -10.48
CA LEU A 17 8.52 4.91 -10.26
C LEU A 17 9.69 4.87 -11.24
N LEU A 18 9.39 5.01 -12.53
CA LEU A 18 10.37 5.03 -13.61
C LEU A 18 10.11 6.23 -14.52
N PRO A 19 11.16 6.99 -14.87
CA PRO A 19 11.04 8.11 -15.79
C PRO A 19 10.67 7.63 -17.20
N LYS A 20 10.26 8.57 -18.04
CA LYS A 20 9.99 8.31 -19.46
C LYS A 20 11.27 7.81 -20.15
N LEU A 21 11.16 6.76 -20.95
CA LEU A 21 12.26 6.22 -21.76
C LEU A 21 11.88 6.30 -23.24
N ASP A 22 12.52 7.18 -24.01
CA ASP A 22 12.25 7.42 -25.43
C ASP A 22 10.74 7.63 -25.74
N LYS A 23 10.11 6.62 -26.35
CA LYS A 23 8.67 6.59 -26.71
C LYS A 23 7.80 5.95 -25.63
N GLN A 24 8.39 5.28 -24.63
CA GLN A 24 7.68 4.65 -23.52
C GLN A 24 7.32 5.69 -22.46
N ARG A 25 6.06 5.71 -22.05
CA ARG A 25 5.57 6.63 -21.01
C ARG A 25 6.17 6.26 -19.65
N LYS A 26 6.34 7.27 -18.79
CA LYS A 26 6.74 7.07 -17.39
C LYS A 26 5.77 6.13 -16.67
N ILE A 27 6.30 5.40 -15.69
CA ILE A 27 5.50 4.52 -14.85
C ILE A 27 5.31 5.19 -13.50
N GLU A 28 4.06 5.37 -13.11
CA GLU A 28 3.68 5.98 -11.84
C GLU A 28 2.93 4.99 -10.95
N TYR A 29 3.10 5.19 -9.64
CA TYR A 29 2.31 4.62 -8.57
C TYR A 29 1.32 5.69 -8.11
N ILE A 30 0.03 5.39 -8.24
CA ILE A 30 -1.05 6.26 -7.77
C ILE A 30 -1.61 5.60 -6.52
N ALA A 31 -1.44 6.25 -5.36
CA ALA A 31 -2.00 5.77 -4.10
C ALA A 31 -3.36 6.42 -3.84
N ASP A 32 -4.08 6.01 -2.79
CA ASP A 32 -5.30 6.70 -2.39
C ASP A 32 -4.99 7.88 -1.47
N PHE A 33 -4.05 7.71 -0.54
CA PHE A 33 -3.65 8.75 0.41
C PHE A 33 -2.14 8.78 0.63
N ALA A 34 -1.59 9.99 0.79
CA ALA A 34 -0.28 10.23 1.36
C ALA A 34 -0.41 11.07 2.62
N LEU A 35 0.29 10.65 3.67
CA LEU A 35 0.29 11.27 4.98
C LEU A 35 1.62 11.95 5.22
N TYR A 36 1.54 13.23 5.53
CA TYR A 36 2.69 14.09 5.77
C TYR A 36 2.76 14.49 7.24
N LEU A 37 3.98 14.80 7.67
CA LEU A 37 4.30 15.41 8.96
C LEU A 37 5.48 16.36 8.76
N ASP A 38 5.34 17.61 9.14
CA ASP A 38 6.34 18.67 8.95
C ASP A 38 6.80 18.74 7.47
N ASP A 39 5.83 18.72 6.54
CA ASP A 39 6.02 18.67 5.09
C ASP A 39 6.79 17.44 4.55
N LYS A 40 7.07 16.44 5.40
CA LYS A 40 7.74 15.20 5.00
C LYS A 40 6.72 14.09 4.79
N LEU A 41 6.82 13.41 3.66
CA LEU A 41 6.03 12.21 3.40
C LEU A 41 6.46 11.07 4.30
N ILE A 42 5.57 10.63 5.21
CA ILE A 42 5.85 9.56 6.16
C ILE A 42 5.24 8.24 5.70
N GLU A 43 3.97 8.27 5.31
CA GLU A 43 3.19 7.07 5.08
C GLU A 43 2.30 7.22 3.85
N VAL A 44 2.24 6.18 3.03
CA VAL A 44 1.36 6.08 1.87
C VAL A 44 0.39 4.95 2.12
N ILE A 45 -0.90 5.25 1.99
CA ILE A 45 -1.99 4.31 2.19
C ILE A 45 -2.68 4.06 0.85
N ASP A 46 -2.89 2.78 0.56
CA ASP A 46 -3.55 2.33 -0.66
C ASP A 46 -4.56 1.23 -0.34
N ILE A 47 -5.82 1.47 -0.71
CA ILE A 47 -6.95 0.58 -0.45
C ILE A 47 -7.05 -0.42 -1.60
N LYS A 48 -6.90 -1.70 -1.28
CA LYS A 48 -6.88 -2.78 -2.27
C LYS A 48 -7.84 -3.91 -1.90
N GLY A 49 -8.64 -4.36 -2.87
CA GLY A 49 -9.43 -5.58 -2.76
C GLY A 49 -8.61 -6.82 -3.15
N MET A 50 -8.48 -7.04 -4.46
CA MET A 50 -7.64 -8.09 -5.03
C MET A 50 -6.50 -7.45 -5.84
N PRO A 51 -5.28 -7.35 -5.29
CA PRO A 51 -4.18 -6.73 -6.01
C PRO A 51 -3.72 -7.60 -7.19
N THR A 52 -3.67 -7.00 -8.36
CA THR A 52 -3.13 -7.60 -9.59
C THR A 52 -1.61 -7.78 -9.49
N GLU A 53 -1.03 -8.60 -10.36
CA GLU A 53 0.42 -8.80 -10.41
C GLU A 53 1.17 -7.50 -10.73
N VAL A 54 0.62 -6.68 -11.62
CA VAL A 54 1.15 -5.35 -11.94
C VAL A 54 1.13 -4.44 -10.71
N ALA A 55 0.06 -4.46 -9.91
CA ALA A 55 0.00 -3.68 -8.68
C ALA A 55 1.08 -4.12 -7.67
N LYS A 56 1.30 -5.43 -7.52
CA LYS A 56 2.35 -5.98 -6.64
C LYS A 56 3.74 -5.57 -7.11
N LEU A 57 3.98 -5.61 -8.42
CA LEU A 57 5.25 -5.17 -9.02
C LEU A 57 5.49 -3.69 -8.77
N LYS A 58 4.50 -2.83 -9.06
CA LYS A 58 4.58 -1.39 -8.80
C LYS A 58 4.84 -1.08 -7.33
N ALA A 59 4.17 -1.77 -6.40
CA ALA A 59 4.43 -1.60 -4.97
C ALA A 59 5.83 -2.08 -4.55
N LYS A 60 6.36 -3.14 -5.16
CA LYS A 60 7.74 -3.58 -4.93
C LYS A 60 8.75 -2.52 -5.41
N ILE A 61 8.54 -1.95 -6.60
CA ILE A 61 9.38 -0.87 -7.13
C ILE A 61 9.27 0.38 -6.24
N PHE A 62 8.05 0.74 -5.81
CA PHE A 62 7.83 1.84 -4.88
C PHE A 62 8.63 1.67 -3.59
N ARG A 63 8.50 0.52 -2.90
CA ARG A 63 9.24 0.22 -1.66
C ARG A 63 10.75 0.26 -1.87
N HIS A 64 11.24 -0.11 -3.05
CA HIS A 64 12.66 -0.07 -3.36
C HIS A 64 13.20 1.36 -3.57
N LYS A 65 12.43 2.20 -4.26
CA LYS A 65 12.80 3.60 -4.59
C LYS A 65 12.60 4.53 -3.39
N TYR A 66 11.50 4.36 -2.67
CA TYR A 66 11.07 5.18 -1.54
C TYR A 66 11.21 4.41 -0.22
N ARG A 67 12.43 3.94 0.08
CA ARG A 67 12.68 3.04 1.23
C ARG A 67 12.30 3.63 2.59
N ASN A 68 12.33 4.95 2.69
CA ASN A 68 12.07 5.69 3.92
C ASN A 68 10.57 5.95 4.12
N ILE A 69 9.73 5.62 3.13
CA ILE A 69 8.29 5.88 3.15
C ILE A 69 7.56 4.56 3.38
N LYS A 70 6.67 4.54 4.37
CA LYS A 70 5.91 3.34 4.72
C LYS A 70 4.72 3.18 3.76
N LEU A 71 4.74 2.14 2.92
CA LEU A 71 3.61 1.80 2.04
C LEU A 71 2.70 0.74 2.68
N ASN A 72 1.50 1.15 3.12
CA ASN A 72 0.49 0.25 3.67
C ASN A 72 -0.59 -0.03 2.64
N TRP A 73 -0.75 -1.32 2.36
CA TRP A 73 -1.91 -1.81 1.63
C TRP A 73 -2.97 -2.24 2.62
N ILE A 74 -4.10 -1.54 2.61
CA ILE A 74 -5.25 -1.84 3.45
C ILE A 74 -6.27 -2.60 2.60
N CYS A 75 -6.73 -3.73 3.13
CA CYS A 75 -7.68 -4.61 2.48
C CYS A 75 -8.91 -4.83 3.36
N LYS A 76 -10.06 -5.04 2.72
CA LYS A 76 -11.26 -5.49 3.42
C LYS A 76 -10.99 -6.85 4.05
N ALA A 77 -11.22 -6.97 5.34
CA ALA A 77 -10.99 -8.19 6.07
C ALA A 77 -12.01 -9.27 5.69
N PRO A 78 -11.60 -10.55 5.57
CA PRO A 78 -12.53 -11.65 5.35
C PRO A 78 -13.46 -11.85 6.56
N LYS A 79 -14.72 -12.22 6.31
CA LYS A 79 -15.76 -12.38 7.36
C LYS A 79 -15.32 -13.24 8.56
N TYR A 80 -14.56 -14.29 8.30
CA TYR A 80 -14.10 -15.25 9.32
C TYR A 80 -13.01 -14.70 10.26
N THR A 81 -12.43 -13.53 9.97
CA THR A 81 -11.40 -12.92 10.83
C THR A 81 -11.99 -12.04 11.93
N GLY A 82 -13.29 -11.74 11.90
CA GLY A 82 -13.95 -10.83 12.85
C GLY A 82 -13.53 -9.36 12.75
N LYS A 83 -12.56 -9.02 11.88
CA LYS A 83 -12.08 -7.65 11.64
C LYS A 83 -12.83 -7.02 10.46
N THR A 84 -12.76 -5.69 10.33
CA THR A 84 -13.32 -4.93 9.20
C THR A 84 -12.27 -4.61 8.14
N TRP A 85 -11.11 -4.14 8.57
CA TRP A 85 -9.96 -3.80 7.74
C TRP A 85 -8.71 -4.45 8.30
N ILE A 86 -7.86 -4.94 7.40
CA ILE A 86 -6.57 -5.55 7.73
C ILE A 86 -5.53 -5.13 6.70
N THR A 87 -4.27 -5.21 7.07
CA THR A 87 -3.18 -5.05 6.11
C THR A 87 -3.14 -6.21 5.12
N TYR A 88 -2.54 -5.99 3.95
CA TYR A 88 -2.35 -7.04 2.94
C TYR A 88 -1.54 -8.23 3.47
N GLU A 89 -0.58 -7.98 4.36
CA GLU A 89 0.25 -9.01 4.98
C GLU A 89 -0.57 -9.89 5.94
N GLU A 90 -1.38 -9.27 6.79
CA GLU A 90 -2.34 -9.97 7.65
C GLU A 90 -3.33 -10.79 6.82
N LEU A 91 -3.83 -10.25 5.70
CA LEU A 91 -4.73 -10.99 4.80
C LEU A 91 -4.07 -12.25 4.24
N ILE A 92 -2.79 -12.17 3.83
CA ILE A 92 -2.04 -13.34 3.36
C ILE A 92 -1.88 -14.36 4.48
N LYS A 93 -1.54 -13.91 5.69
CA LYS A 93 -1.37 -14.77 6.86
C LYS A 93 -2.66 -15.52 7.21
N ALA A 94 -3.77 -14.79 7.33
CA ALA A 94 -5.09 -15.36 7.62
C ALA A 94 -5.54 -16.39 6.56
N ARG A 95 -5.27 -16.12 5.27
CA ARG A 95 -5.56 -17.08 4.19
C ARG A 95 -4.71 -18.34 4.27
N ARG A 96 -3.44 -18.23 4.67
CA ARG A 96 -2.53 -19.36 4.84
C ARG A 96 -2.92 -20.23 6.03
N GLU A 97 -3.28 -19.63 7.15
CA GLU A 97 -3.75 -20.33 8.36
C GLU A 97 -5.01 -21.11 8.06
N ARG A 98 -6.02 -20.47 7.45
CA ARG A 98 -7.25 -21.15 7.04
C ARG A 98 -7.00 -22.34 6.10
N LYS A 99 -6.06 -22.22 5.16
CA LYS A 99 -5.70 -23.33 4.26
C LYS A 99 -5.03 -24.50 5.00
N ARG A 100 -4.32 -24.23 6.09
CA ARG A 100 -3.69 -25.27 6.93
C ARG A 100 -4.73 -25.98 7.78
N GLU A 101 -5.71 -25.26 8.34
CA GLU A 101 -6.81 -25.84 9.13
C GLU A 101 -7.76 -26.70 8.30
N MET A 102 -7.90 -26.38 7.01
CA MET A 102 -8.72 -27.13 6.06
C MET A 102 -8.03 -28.38 5.48
N LYS A 103 -6.75 -28.60 5.80
CA LYS A 103 -5.94 -29.72 5.31
C LYS A 103 -5.74 -30.74 6.42
#